data_AF-A0A947YA63-F1
#
_entry.id   AF-A0A947YA63-F1
#
_cell.length_a   1.000
_cell.length_b   1.000
_cell.length_c   1.000
_cell.angle_alpha   90.00
_cell.angle_beta   90.00
_cell.angle_gamma   90.00
#
_symmetry.space_group_name_H-M   'P 1'
#
loop_
_entity.id
_entity.type
_entity.pdbx_description
1 polymer ?
#
loop_
_entity_poly.entity_id
_entity_poly.type
_entity_poly.pdbx_seq_one_letter_code
_entity_poly.pdbx_strand_id
1 'polypeptide(L)' 'MTKRDYYEILGVKKDATPEEIKKSYRKLALKY' A
#
# COMPACT_ATOMS: atom_id res chain seq x y z
N MET A 1 15.51 11.20 -9.70
CA MET A 1 14.90 11.20 -8.35
C MET A 1 13.85 10.11 -8.31
N THR A 2 14.19 8.95 -7.74
CA THR A 2 13.34 7.76 -7.65
C THR A 2 12.19 8.07 -6.69
N LYS A 3 11.03 8.46 -7.24
CA LYS A 3 9.77 8.48 -6.50
C LYS A 3 9.63 7.08 -5.90
N ARG A 4 9.74 6.96 -4.58
CA ARG A 4 9.45 5.72 -3.90
C ARG A 4 7.99 5.43 -4.20
N ASP A 5 7.72 4.40 -5.00
CA ASP A 5 6.36 3.98 -5.31
C ASP A 5 5.76 3.35 -4.06
N TYR A 6 5.25 4.20 -3.16
CA TYR A 6 4.58 3.81 -1.93
C TYR A 6 3.43 2.84 -2.20
N TYR A 7 2.80 2.95 -3.37
CA TYR A 7 1.79 2.03 -3.87
C TYR A 7 2.35 0.62 -4.13
N GLU A 8 3.54 0.49 -4.72
CA GLU A 8 4.20 -0.80 -4.91
C GLU A 8 4.64 -1.40 -3.58
N ILE A 9 5.14 -0.58 -2.65
CA ILE A 9 5.53 -1.03 -1.29
C ILE A 9 4.31 -1.55 -0.52
N LEU A 10 3.17 -0.89 -0.64
CA LEU A 10 1.91 -1.31 -0.02
C LEU A 10 1.19 -2.42 -0.82
N GLY A 11 1.70 -2.81 -1.99
CA GLY A 11 1.10 -3.81 -2.87
C GLY A 11 -0.27 -3.39 -3.42
N VAL A 12 -0.52 -2.09 -3.57
CA VAL A 12 -1.78 -1.51 -4.05
C VAL A 12 -1.57 -0.80 -5.39
N LYS A 13 -2.62 -0.69 -6.19
CA LYS A 13 -2.57 0.09 -7.43
C LYS A 13 -2.43 1.59 -7.11
N LYS A 14 -1.89 2.36 -8.06
CA LYS A 14 -1.79 3.84 -7.95
C LYS A 14 -3.16 4.53 -7.88
N ASP A 15 -4.19 3.85 -8.37
CA ASP A 15 -5.59 4.27 -8.32
C ASP A 15 -6.34 3.70 -7.10
N ALA A 16 -5.63 3.04 -6.18
CA ALA A 16 -6.26 2.41 -5.03
C ALA A 16 -6.91 3.46 -4.14
N THR A 17 -8.13 3.14 -3.70
CA THR A 17 -8.89 3.98 -2.79
C THR A 17 -8.22 4.01 -1.41
N PRO A 18 -8.42 5.08 -0.62
CA PRO A 18 -7.89 5.16 0.74
C PRO A 18 -8.33 3.99 1.64
N GLU A 19 -9.48 3.38 1.34
CA GLU A 19 -9.97 2.18 2.03
C GLU A 19 -9.13 0.93 1.71
N GLU A 20 -8.76 0.73 0.45
CA GLU A 20 -7.89 -0.36 0.01
C GLU A 20 -6.48 -0.24 0.59
N ILE A 21 -5.93 0.98 0.61
CA ILE A 21 -4.63 1.28 1.24
C ILE A 21 -4.65 0.86 2.71
N LYS A 22 -5.70 1.23 3.46
CA LYS A 22 -5.84 0.92 4.88
C LYS A 22 -6.00 -0.59 5.13
N LYS A 23 -6.70 -1.28 4.23
CA LYS A 23 -6.90 -2.75 4.29
C LYS A 23 -5.59 -3.50 4.01
N SER A 24 -4.83 -3.08 3.00
CA SER A 24 -3.52 -3.65 2.68
C SER A 24 -2.49 -3.37 3.78
N TYR A 25 -2.46 -2.16 4.33
CA TYR A 25 -1.62 -1.82 5.49
C TYR A 25 -1.91 -2.71 6.70
N ARG A 26 -3.20 -2.89 7.06
CA ARG A 26 -3.59 -3.81 8.15
C ARG A 26 -3.14 -5.24 7.89
N LYS A 27 -3.29 -5.74 6.67
CA LYS A 27 -2.83 -7.09 6.31
C LYS A 27 -1.32 -7.25 6.43
N LEU A 28 -0.56 -6.26 5.96
CA LEU A 28 0.90 -6.26 6.05
C LEU A 28 1.38 -6.17 7.51
N ALA A 29 0.74 -5.31 8.31
CA ALA A 29 1.05 -5.11 9.72
C ALA A 29 0.62 -6.28 10.64
N LEU A 30 -0.20 -7.22 10.14
CA LEU A 30 -0.52 -8.47 10.86
C LEU A 30 0.45 -9.61 10.51
N LYS A 31 1.22 -9.46 9.43
CA LYS A 31 2.14 -10.48 8.91
C LYS A 31 3.56 -10.33 9.44
N TYR A 32 3.84 -9.20 10.09
CA TYR A 32 5.07 -8.85 10.81
C TYR A 32 4.69 -8.44 12.23
#